data_AF-A0A7X4FUE2-F1
#
_entry.id   AF-A0A7X4FUE2-F1
#
_cell.length_a   1.000
_cell.length_b   1.000
_cell.length_c   1.000
_cell.angle_alpha   90.00
_cell.angle_beta   90.00
_cell.angle_gamma   90.00
#
_symmetry.space_group_name_H-M   'P 1'
#
loop_
_entity.id
_entity.type
_entity.pdbx_description
1 polymer ?
#
loop_
_entity_poly.entity_id
_entity_poly.type
_entity_poly.pdbx_seq_one_letter_code
_entity_poly.pdbx_strand_id
1 'polypeptide(L)'
;MTRLGSCILLVAALCAAHPARSAAHPAPFSFVDVRLGAGTLDVTVVAHAWDVAYELGIDDPALVLNPDILRPRGERLGALIGERLRLTVDGRLLALDGWSAPAILRERQSVRLQAQL
;
A
#
# COMPACT_ATOMS: atom_id res chain seq x y z
N MET A 1 -43.95 18.03 -29.82
CA MET A 1 -43.48 18.71 -28.59
C MET A 1 -43.23 17.73 -27.44
N THR A 2 -44.02 16.68 -27.28
CA THR A 2 -43.87 15.67 -26.21
C THR A 2 -42.58 14.84 -26.28
N ARG A 3 -42.14 14.42 -27.47
CA ARG A 3 -40.92 13.60 -27.63
C ARG A 3 -39.63 14.34 -27.28
N LEU A 4 -39.57 15.65 -27.54
CA LEU A 4 -38.39 16.47 -27.24
C LEU A 4 -38.24 16.69 -25.72
N GLY A 5 -39.36 16.89 -25.01
CA GLY A 5 -39.39 16.99 -23.56
C GLY A 5 -38.95 15.70 -22.87
N SER A 6 -39.39 14.54 -23.39
CA SER A 6 -38.93 13.23 -22.89
C SER A 6 -37.42 13.02 -23.07
N CYS A 7 -36.84 13.44 -24.20
CA CYS A 7 -35.39 13.34 -24.40
C CYS A 7 -34.61 14.24 -23.43
N ILE A 8 -35.08 15.46 -23.20
CA ILE A 8 -34.44 16.40 -22.26
C ILE A 8 -34.48 15.85 -20.83
N LEU A 9 -35.62 15.31 -20.40
CA LEU A 9 -35.76 14.69 -19.08
C LEU A 9 -34.87 13.46 -18.91
N LEU A 10 -34.75 12.63 -19.94
CA LEU A 10 -33.87 11.46 -19.92
C LEU A 10 -32.40 11.84 -19.80
N VAL A 11 -31.95 12.84 -20.58
CA VAL A 11 -30.57 13.35 -20.52
C VAL A 11 -30.31 14.00 -19.15
N ALA A 12 -31.24 14.78 -18.63
CA ALA A 12 -31.11 15.38 -17.30
C ALA A 12 -31.03 14.32 -16.20
N ALA A 13 -31.81 13.23 -16.28
CA ALA A 13 -31.74 12.12 -15.35
C ALA A 13 -30.41 11.36 -15.42
N LEU A 14 -29.86 11.16 -16.63
CA LEU A 14 -28.56 10.53 -16.85
C LEU A 14 -27.39 11.41 -16.35
N CYS A 15 -27.50 12.74 -16.47
CA CYS A 15 -26.49 13.67 -15.92
C CYS A 15 -26.62 13.85 -14.39
N ALA A 16 -27.82 13.73 -13.84
CA ALA A 16 -28.06 13.80 -12.39
C ALA A 16 -27.68 12.50 -11.66
N ALA A 17 -27.66 11.36 -12.37
CA ALA A 17 -26.97 10.17 -11.94
C ALA A 17 -25.47 10.51 -11.87
N HIS A 18 -25.03 10.97 -10.70
CA HIS A 18 -23.62 11.15 -10.39
C HIS A 18 -22.86 9.94 -10.92
N PRO A 19 -21.75 10.11 -11.67
CA PRO A 19 -20.82 9.02 -11.79
C PRO A 19 -20.39 8.74 -10.36
N ALA A 20 -21.00 7.73 -9.73
CA ALA A 20 -20.47 7.12 -8.54
C ALA A 20 -19.02 6.89 -8.92
N ARG A 21 -18.10 7.64 -8.28
CA ARG A 21 -16.66 7.59 -8.58
C ARG A 21 -16.39 6.15 -8.88
N SER A 22 -16.06 5.82 -10.13
CA SER A 22 -15.67 4.47 -10.45
C SER A 22 -14.47 4.26 -9.56
N ALA A 23 -14.70 3.54 -8.47
CA ALA A 23 -13.68 3.22 -7.50
C ALA A 23 -12.85 2.19 -8.24
N ALA A 24 -11.98 2.69 -9.12
CA ALA A 24 -10.93 1.88 -9.72
C ALA A 24 -10.30 1.18 -8.53
N HIS A 25 -10.44 -0.15 -8.50
CA HIS A 25 -10.04 -0.95 -7.36
C HIS A 25 -8.62 -0.54 -6.95
N PRO A 26 -8.33 -0.39 -5.64
CA PRO A 26 -6.97 -0.14 -5.20
C PRO A 26 -6.07 -1.18 -5.87
N ALA A 27 -5.11 -0.70 -6.65
CA ALA A 27 -4.27 -1.61 -7.39
C ALA A 27 -3.37 -2.34 -6.38
N PRO A 28 -3.39 -3.68 -6.32
CA PRO A 28 -2.80 -4.45 -5.23
C PRO A 28 -1.30 -4.61 -5.42
N PHE A 29 -0.58 -3.50 -5.52
CA PHE A 29 0.85 -3.49 -5.78
C PHE A 29 1.63 -3.29 -4.50
N SER A 30 2.54 -4.22 -4.23
CA SER A 30 3.66 -3.99 -3.35
C SER A 30 4.79 -3.33 -4.14
N PHE A 31 5.49 -2.38 -3.52
CA PHE A 31 6.63 -1.69 -4.16
C PHE A 31 7.73 -1.34 -3.15
N VAL A 32 8.94 -1.21 -3.69
CA VAL A 32 10.12 -0.75 -2.98
C VAL A 32 10.56 0.56 -3.62
N ASP A 33 10.71 1.60 -2.81
CA ASP A 33 11.31 2.88 -3.20
C ASP A 33 12.67 3.00 -2.50
N VAL A 34 13.71 3.31 -3.29
CA VAL A 34 15.08 3.45 -2.81
C VAL A 34 15.57 4.83 -3.23
N ARG A 35 15.87 5.67 -2.24
CA ARG A 35 16.30 7.05 -2.47
C ARG A 35 17.74 7.22 -1.99
N LEU A 36 18.59 7.62 -2.92
CA LEU A 36 20.00 7.91 -2.68
C LEU A 36 20.15 9.39 -2.33
N GLY A 37 20.73 9.67 -1.17
CA GLY A 37 21.11 11.00 -0.70
C GLY A 37 22.63 11.20 -0.67
N ALA A 38 23.06 12.33 -0.11
CA ALA A 38 24.48 12.60 0.11
C ALA A 38 25.00 11.77 1.30
N GLY A 39 25.39 10.53 1.01
CA GLY A 39 25.89 9.58 2.01
C GLY A 39 24.81 8.87 2.82
N THR A 40 23.53 9.03 2.44
CA THR A 40 22.41 8.32 3.05
C THR A 40 21.66 7.50 2.01
N LEU A 41 21.01 6.45 2.46
CA LEU A 41 20.14 5.61 1.67
C LEU A 41 18.83 5.36 2.41
N ASP A 42 17.74 5.91 1.88
CA ASP A 42 16.40 5.68 2.43
C ASP A 42 15.71 4.58 1.62
N VAL A 43 15.26 3.53 2.31
CA VAL A 43 14.51 2.42 1.73
C VAL A 43 13.10 2.45 2.29
N THR A 44 12.09 2.49 1.42
CA THR A 44 10.69 2.39 1.80
C THR A 44 10.08 1.18 1.11
N VAL A 45 9.45 0.31 1.91
CA VAL A 45 8.66 -0.82 1.40
C VAL A 45 7.20 -0.52 1.70
N VAL A 46 6.37 -0.56 0.67
CA VAL A 46 4.91 -0.54 0.81
C VAL A 46 4.41 -1.90 0.34
N ALA A 47 3.95 -2.71 1.29
CA ALA A 47 3.44 -4.04 1.04
C ALA A 47 1.91 -4.04 1.10
N HIS A 48 1.26 -4.65 0.11
CA HIS A 48 -0.19 -4.80 0.09
C HIS A 48 -0.65 -5.69 1.25
N ALA A 49 -1.84 -5.41 1.79
CA ALA A 49 -2.35 -6.09 2.98
C ALA A 49 -2.46 -7.60 2.79
N TRP A 50 -2.74 -8.07 1.56
CA TRP A 50 -2.76 -9.49 1.23
C TRP A 50 -1.41 -10.17 1.41
N ASP A 51 -0.33 -9.56 0.91
CA ASP A 51 1.02 -10.10 1.03
C ASP A 51 1.45 -10.14 2.50
N VAL A 52 1.14 -9.07 3.25
CA VAL A 52 1.41 -9.02 4.68
C VAL A 52 0.61 -10.08 5.44
N ALA A 53 -0.66 -10.30 5.09
CA ALA A 53 -1.48 -11.31 5.74
C ALA A 53 -0.91 -12.71 5.49
N TYR A 54 -0.55 -13.01 4.24
CA TYR A 54 0.06 -14.27 3.86
C TYR A 54 1.35 -14.54 4.67
N GLU A 55 2.26 -13.56 4.72
CA GLU A 55 3.55 -13.70 5.41
C GLU A 55 3.43 -13.80 6.93
N LEU A 56 2.42 -13.14 7.52
CA LEU A 56 2.18 -13.17 8.96
C LEU A 56 1.21 -14.27 9.40
N GLY A 57 0.68 -15.05 8.46
CA GLY A 57 -0.32 -16.10 8.74
C GLY A 57 -1.63 -15.54 9.30
N ILE A 58 -2.10 -14.41 8.75
CA ILE A 58 -3.38 -13.78 9.09
C ILE A 58 -4.39 -14.14 8.00
N ASP A 59 -5.44 -14.88 8.37
CA ASP A 59 -6.41 -15.42 7.41
C ASP A 59 -7.21 -14.35 6.67
N ASP A 60 -7.59 -13.26 7.36
CA ASP A 60 -8.30 -12.13 6.78
C ASP A 60 -7.36 -10.93 6.57
N PRO A 61 -7.00 -10.59 5.31
CA PRO A 61 -6.18 -9.42 5.01
C PRO A 61 -6.71 -8.10 5.57
N ALA A 62 -8.02 -7.96 5.81
CA ALA A 62 -8.57 -6.74 6.42
C ALA A 62 -8.05 -6.53 7.84
N LEU A 63 -7.70 -7.61 8.56
CA LEU A 63 -7.14 -7.53 9.92
C LEU A 63 -5.72 -6.94 9.94
N VAL A 64 -4.98 -6.98 8.83
CA VAL A 64 -3.70 -6.28 8.71
C VAL A 64 -3.87 -4.77 8.89
N LEU A 65 -5.01 -4.21 8.49
CA LEU A 65 -5.32 -2.79 8.63
C LEU A 65 -5.88 -2.43 10.02
N ASN A 66 -5.88 -3.37 10.96
CA ASN A 66 -6.14 -3.12 12.37
C ASN A 66 -4.81 -2.90 13.11
N PRO A 67 -4.58 -1.70 13.69
CA PRO A 67 -3.33 -1.38 14.39
C PRO A 67 -3.06 -2.29 15.59
N ASP A 68 -4.09 -2.80 16.26
CA ASP A 68 -3.92 -3.67 17.44
C ASP A 68 -3.50 -5.09 17.05
N ILE A 69 -3.78 -5.49 15.80
CA ILE A 69 -3.29 -6.74 15.21
C ILE A 69 -1.88 -6.54 14.64
N LEU A 70 -1.65 -5.45 13.90
CA LEU A 70 -0.39 -5.25 13.17
C LEU A 70 0.77 -4.80 14.06
N ARG A 71 0.54 -3.89 15.02
CA ARG A 71 1.61 -3.28 15.83
C ARG A 71 2.46 -4.33 16.57
N PRO A 72 1.89 -5.35 17.23
CA PRO A 72 2.69 -6.39 17.89
C PRO A 72 3.51 -7.28 16.92
N ARG A 73 3.20 -7.24 15.62
CA ARG A 73 3.85 -8.03 14.57
C ARG A 73 4.86 -7.23 13.75
N GLY A 74 5.04 -5.93 14.07
CA GLY A 74 5.85 -5.00 13.29
C GLY A 74 7.32 -5.41 13.18
N GLU A 75 7.94 -5.81 14.29
CA GLU A 75 9.34 -6.26 14.29
C GLU A 75 9.54 -7.50 13.41
N ARG A 76 8.63 -8.47 13.48
CA ARG A 76 8.65 -9.66 12.63
C ARG A 76 8.50 -9.29 11.15
N LEU A 77 7.62 -8.35 10.83
CA LEU A 77 7.44 -7.89 9.45
C LEU A 77 8.71 -7.17 8.93
N GLY A 78 9.34 -6.34 9.74
CA GLY A 78 10.62 -5.72 9.42
C GLY A 78 11.72 -6.76 9.20
N ALA A 79 11.82 -7.77 10.06
CA ALA A 79 12.78 -8.86 9.89
C ALA A 79 12.57 -9.65 8.59
N LEU A 80 11.33 -10.01 8.25
CA LEU A 80 11.00 -10.68 6.99
C LEU A 80 11.43 -9.86 5.76
N ILE A 81 11.25 -8.54 5.81
CA ILE A 81 11.70 -7.66 4.73
C ILE A 81 13.23 -7.63 4.68
N GLY A 82 13.91 -7.45 5.81
CA GLY A 82 15.38 -7.43 5.87
C GLY A 82 16.05 -8.74 5.42
N GLU A 83 15.40 -9.88 5.62
CA GLU A 83 15.90 -11.18 5.15
C GLU A 83 15.81 -11.34 3.61
N ARG A 84 14.78 -10.75 3.00
CA ARG A 84 14.44 -10.96 1.59
C ARG A 84 14.89 -9.83 0.67
N LEU A 85 14.90 -8.59 1.15
CA LEU A 85 15.38 -7.45 0.41
C LEU A 85 16.88 -7.28 0.66
N ARG A 86 17.68 -7.63 -0.34
CA ARG A 86 19.14 -7.45 -0.31
C ARG A 86 19.52 -6.29 -1.21
N LEU A 87 20.31 -5.37 -0.68
CA LEU A 87 20.84 -4.25 -1.44
C LEU A 87 22.36 -4.26 -1.42
N THR A 88 22.96 -4.17 -2.60
CA THR A 88 24.40 -4.13 -2.77
C THR A 88 24.78 -2.81 -3.43
N VAL A 89 25.73 -2.09 -2.84
CA VAL A 89 26.30 -0.85 -3.38
C VAL A 89 27.80 -1.05 -3.51
N ASP A 90 28.33 -0.83 -4.72
CA ASP A 90 29.75 -1.03 -5.05
C ASP A 90 30.28 -2.41 -4.64
N GLY A 91 29.47 -3.45 -4.80
CA GLY A 91 29.81 -4.82 -4.41
C GLY A 91 29.74 -5.12 -2.91
N ARG A 92 29.45 -4.11 -2.06
CA ARG A 92 29.24 -4.30 -0.62
C ARG A 92 27.76 -4.51 -0.32
N LEU A 93 27.43 -5.64 0.29
CA LEU A 93 26.09 -5.90 0.83
C LEU A 93 25.81 -4.93 1.98
N LEU A 94 24.69 -4.23 1.91
CA LEU A 94 24.19 -3.36 2.97
C LEU A 94 23.21 -4.12 3.85
N ALA A 95 23.32 -3.94 5.16
CA ALA A 95 22.38 -4.49 6.12
C ALA A 95 21.17 -3.56 6.23
N LEU A 96 20.00 -3.99 5.73
CA LEU A 96 18.76 -3.25 5.90
C LEU A 96 18.13 -3.63 7.25
N ASP A 97 18.62 -3.01 8.31
CA ASP A 97 18.11 -3.13 9.68
C ASP A 97 17.36 -1.85 10.10
N GLY A 98 16.93 -1.80 11.37
CA GLY A 98 16.31 -0.60 11.93
C GLY A 98 14.97 -0.20 11.30
N TRP A 99 14.20 -1.16 10.76
CA TRP A 99 12.90 -0.90 10.15
C TRP A 99 11.96 -0.14 11.12
N SER A 100 11.30 0.89 10.60
CA SER A 100 10.28 1.65 11.31
C SER A 100 9.13 0.76 11.75
N ALA A 101 8.36 1.22 12.75
CA ALA A 101 7.06 0.65 13.02
C ALA A 101 6.17 0.68 11.75
N PRO A 102 5.36 -0.37 11.51
CA PRO A 102 4.51 -0.43 10.33
C PRO A 102 3.44 0.66 10.35
N ALA A 103 3.36 1.44 9.28
CA ALA A 103 2.34 2.46 9.08
C ALA A 103 1.24 1.94 8.14
N ILE A 104 -0.01 1.97 8.60
CA ILE A 104 -1.17 1.52 7.82
C ILE A 104 -1.58 2.62 6.82
N LEU A 105 -1.68 2.26 5.54
CA LEU A 105 -2.17 3.09 4.44
C LEU A 105 -3.53 2.54 3.99
N ARG A 106 -4.62 2.98 4.63
CA ARG A 106 -5.96 2.38 4.42
C ARG A 106 -6.47 2.54 2.99
N GLU A 107 -6.26 3.72 2.42
CA GLU A 107 -6.69 4.08 1.07
C GLU A 107 -5.99 3.24 -0.01
N ARG A 108 -4.83 2.66 0.33
CA ARG A 108 -4.04 1.79 -0.54
C ARG A 108 -4.12 0.32 -0.14
N GLN A 109 -4.82 0.02 0.96
CA GLN A 109 -4.85 -1.31 1.58
C GLN A 109 -3.43 -1.87 1.75
N SER A 110 -2.52 -1.05 2.29
CA SER A 110 -1.10 -1.41 2.40
C SER A 110 -0.54 -1.10 3.78
N VAL A 111 0.64 -1.66 4.04
CA VAL A 111 1.49 -1.34 5.17
C VAL A 111 2.81 -0.78 4.64
N ARG A 112 3.30 0.31 5.25
CA ARG A 112 4.58 0.91 4.92
C ARG A 112 5.59 0.69 6.04
N LEU A 113 6.80 0.29 5.67
CA LEU A 113 7.98 0.25 6.54
C LEU A 113 9.11 1.03 5.88
N GLN A 114 9.99 1.60 6.70
CA GLN A 114 11.11 2.41 6.24
C GLN A 114 12.38 2.01 6.98
N ALA A 115 13.51 2.01 6.28
CA ALA A 115 14.85 1.88 6.83
C ALA A 115 15.73 3.00 6.26
N GLN A 116 16.74 3.41 7.02
CA GLN A 116 17.71 4.42 6.62
C GLN A 116 19.11 3.94 6.97
N LEU A 117 20.04 4.10 6.03
CA LEU A 117 21.45 3.76 6.16
C LEU A 117 22.35 4.97 5.89
#